data_AF-A0A7C7CL83-F1
#
_entry.id   AF-A0A7C7CL83-F1
#
_cell.length_a   1.000
_cell.length_b   1.000
_cell.length_c   1.000
_cell.angle_alpha   90.00
_cell.angle_beta   90.00
_cell.angle_gamma   90.00
#
_symmetry.space_group_name_H-M   'P 1'
#
loop_
_entity.id
_entity.type
_entity.pdbx_description
1 polymer ?
#
loop_
_entity_poly.entity_id
_entity_poly.type
_entity_poly.pdbx_seq_one_letter_code
_entity_poly.pdbx_strand_id
1 'polypeptide(L)'
;MKNQLLFTKIIIASTLLAVVSPTFGQFRTDAPHQNIRESITGGPVIPSLLDAQNFQMNHSFSMSIMNMGGMSVGVGAYTNSFSLALTPKMSLNTQVSLVQPTMGGMQNQGNVFYGVGLNYKASENSFLSFQINNYPTYYQRPNQHLHLIGY
;
A
#
# COMPACT_ATOMS: atom_id res chain seq x y z
N MET A 1 -5.68 -37.38 -46.00
CA MET A 1 -4.80 -36.80 -44.95
C MET A 1 -4.84 -35.27 -44.86
N LYS A 2 -5.00 -34.53 -45.98
CA LYS A 2 -5.00 -33.05 -46.01
C LYS A 2 -6.14 -32.38 -45.20
N ASN A 3 -7.34 -32.97 -45.19
CA ASN A 3 -8.50 -32.40 -44.48
C ASN A 3 -8.38 -32.52 -42.96
N GLN A 4 -7.79 -33.60 -42.45
CA GLN A 4 -7.51 -33.79 -41.02
C GLN A 4 -6.55 -32.71 -40.51
N LEU A 5 -5.50 -32.41 -41.30
CA LEU A 5 -4.51 -31.37 -41.01
C LEU A 5 -5.11 -29.95 -41.00
N LEU A 6 -6.11 -29.69 -41.84
CA LEU A 6 -6.87 -28.42 -41.84
C LEU A 6 -7.76 -28.30 -40.60
N PHE A 7 -8.47 -29.38 -40.22
CA PHE A 7 -9.26 -29.39 -38.99
C PHE A 7 -8.41 -29.14 -37.74
N THR A 8 -7.23 -29.77 -37.64
CA THR A 8 -6.31 -29.53 -36.51
C THR A 8 -5.86 -28.07 -36.45
N LYS A 9 -5.56 -27.44 -37.58
CA LYS A 9 -5.17 -26.02 -37.62
C LYS A 9 -6.31 -25.09 -37.21
N ILE A 10 -7.55 -25.39 -37.62
CA ILE A 10 -8.74 -24.62 -37.23
C ILE A 10 -9.00 -24.75 -35.73
N ILE A 11 -8.85 -25.95 -35.16
CA ILE A 11 -9.00 -26.17 -33.72
C ILE A 11 -7.94 -25.37 -32.95
N ILE A 12 -6.67 -25.45 -33.35
CA ILE A 12 -5.57 -24.70 -32.71
C ILE A 12 -5.81 -23.19 -32.79
N ALA A 13 -6.23 -22.68 -33.96
CA ALA A 13 -6.51 -21.26 -34.14
C ALA A 13 -7.68 -20.79 -33.26
N SER A 14 -8.74 -21.60 -33.16
CA SER A 14 -9.89 -21.33 -32.30
C SER A 14 -9.51 -21.30 -30.82
N THR A 15 -8.68 -22.25 -30.37
CA THR A 15 -8.17 -22.27 -29.00
C THR A 15 -7.28 -21.06 -28.70
N LEU A 16 -6.44 -20.64 -29.64
CA LEU A 16 -5.58 -19.45 -29.47
C LEU A 16 -6.40 -18.16 -29.33
N LEU A 17 -7.48 -18.02 -30.10
CA LEU A 17 -8.37 -16.86 -30.07
C LEU A 17 -9.18 -16.78 -28.76
N ALA A 18 -9.53 -17.91 -28.15
CA ALA A 18 -10.28 -17.95 -26.90
C ALA A 18 -9.47 -17.49 -25.66
N VAL A 19 -8.13 -17.54 -25.72
CA VAL A 19 -7.25 -17.13 -24.60
C VAL A 19 -7.16 -15.60 -24.48
N VAL A 20 -7.45 -14.84 -25.54
CA VAL A 20 -7.46 -13.37 -25.52
C VAL A 20 -8.83 -12.83 -25.06
N SER A 21 -9.33 -13.34 -23.94
CA SER A 21 -10.46 -12.70 -23.28
C SER A 21 -9.96 -11.47 -22.53
N PRO A 22 -10.55 -10.27 -22.72
CA PRO A 22 -10.17 -9.10 -21.96
C PRO A 22 -10.58 -9.32 -20.51
N THR A 23 -9.60 -9.64 -19.67
CA THR A 23 -9.79 -9.65 -18.22
C THR A 23 -9.99 -8.21 -17.77
N PHE A 24 -11.24 -7.81 -17.53
CA PHE A 24 -11.55 -6.54 -16.89
C PHE A 24 -11.01 -6.60 -15.46
N GLY A 25 -9.81 -6.06 -15.25
CA GLY A 25 -9.27 -5.78 -13.94
C GLY A 25 -10.15 -4.73 -13.29
N GLN A 26 -11.11 -5.16 -12.48
CA GLN A 26 -11.91 -4.27 -11.67
C GLN A 26 -10.99 -3.70 -10.58
N PHE A 27 -10.38 -2.54 -10.84
CA PHE A 27 -9.97 -1.68 -9.73
C PHE A 27 -11.25 -1.39 -8.95
N ARG A 28 -11.26 -1.68 -7.64
CA ARG A 28 -12.33 -1.19 -6.76
C ARG A 28 -12.26 0.34 -6.77
N THR A 29 -13.01 0.96 -7.67
CA THR A 29 -13.28 2.41 -7.68
C THR A 29 -14.10 2.82 -6.46
N ASP A 30 -14.77 1.86 -5.83
CA ASP A 30 -15.59 2.05 -4.63
C ASP A 30 -14.93 1.43 -3.40
N ALA A 31 -13.63 1.65 -3.20
CA ALA A 31 -13.16 1.68 -1.81
C ALA A 31 -13.90 2.86 -1.17
N PRO A 32 -14.70 2.66 -0.09
CA PRO A 32 -15.35 3.78 0.54
C PRO A 32 -14.27 4.78 0.94
N HIS A 33 -14.27 5.94 0.27
CA HIS A 33 -13.64 7.13 0.80
C HIS A 33 -14.42 7.44 2.06
N GLN A 34 -13.99 6.86 3.18
CA GLN A 34 -14.52 7.16 4.48
C GLN A 34 -14.03 8.57 4.81
N ASN A 35 -14.72 9.57 4.25
CA ASN A 35 -14.58 10.95 4.64
C ASN A 35 -14.86 11.00 6.14
N ILE A 36 -13.86 11.44 6.89
CA ILE A 36 -13.72 11.35 8.36
C ILE A 36 -14.75 12.22 9.11
N ARG A 37 -15.89 12.59 8.50
CA ARG A 37 -16.74 13.71 8.97
C ARG A 37 -18.25 13.45 9.09
N GLU A 38 -18.77 12.26 8.80
CA GLU A 38 -20.23 12.06 8.72
C GLU A 38 -20.87 11.11 9.74
N SER A 39 -20.24 10.85 10.89
CA SER A 39 -20.95 10.22 12.02
C SER A 39 -21.14 11.21 13.16
N ILE A 40 -22.14 12.09 13.01
CA ILE A 40 -22.70 12.93 14.07
C ILE A 40 -24.19 12.58 14.19
N THR A 41 -24.54 11.37 14.61
CA THR A 41 -25.91 11.04 15.04
C THR A 41 -25.96 9.87 16.03
N GLY A 42 -25.89 10.21 17.32
CA GLY A 42 -26.61 9.55 18.44
C GLY A 42 -26.46 8.03 18.67
N GLY A 43 -25.63 7.65 19.64
CA GLY A 43 -25.55 6.29 20.19
C GLY A 43 -24.64 6.22 21.43
N PRO A 44 -24.75 5.20 22.31
CA PRO A 44 -24.53 5.29 23.76
C PRO A 44 -23.08 5.47 24.21
N VAL A 45 -22.94 6.21 25.32
CA VAL A 45 -21.70 6.76 25.89
C VAL A 45 -20.77 5.68 26.44
N ILE A 46 -19.65 5.45 25.76
CA ILE A 46 -18.49 4.71 26.23
C ILE A 46 -17.43 5.75 26.65
N PRO A 47 -16.63 5.54 27.73
CA PRO A 47 -15.72 6.58 28.24
C PRO A 47 -14.84 7.20 27.14
N SER A 48 -14.97 8.53 27.02
CA SER A 48 -14.68 9.43 25.89
C SER A 48 -13.26 9.41 25.26
N LEU A 49 -12.33 8.57 25.70
CA LEU A 49 -10.98 8.47 25.12
C LEU A 49 -10.86 7.35 24.07
N LEU A 50 -11.76 6.36 24.10
CA LEU A 50 -11.81 5.25 23.12
C LEU A 50 -13.19 5.14 22.50
N ASP A 51 -13.86 6.28 22.35
CA ASP A 51 -15.11 6.32 21.62
C ASP A 51 -14.84 5.85 20.17
N ALA A 52 -15.63 4.92 19.66
CA ALA A 52 -15.38 4.25 18.38
C ALA A 52 -15.33 5.24 17.19
N GLN A 53 -15.91 6.43 17.37
CA GLN A 53 -15.85 7.55 16.44
C GLN A 53 -14.50 8.28 16.42
N ASN A 54 -13.76 8.28 17.53
CA ASN A 54 -12.46 8.93 17.65
C ASN A 54 -11.30 7.97 17.40
N PHE A 55 -11.56 6.66 17.40
CA PHE A 55 -10.57 5.59 17.23
C PHE A 55 -10.79 4.88 15.89
N GLN A 56 -9.75 4.81 15.05
CA GLN A 56 -9.78 4.05 13.80
C GLN A 56 -8.52 3.21 13.66
N MET A 57 -8.69 1.94 13.29
CA MET A 57 -7.60 1.01 13.05
C MET A 57 -7.83 0.32 11.72
N ASN A 58 -6.89 0.48 10.79
CA ASN A 58 -6.93 -0.12 9.47
C ASN A 58 -5.81 -1.12 9.32
N HIS A 59 -6.14 -2.26 8.70
CA HIS A 59 -5.20 -3.34 8.40
C HIS A 59 -5.13 -3.52 6.89
N SER A 60 -3.92 -3.59 6.36
CA SER A 60 -3.65 -3.77 4.94
C SER A 60 -2.62 -4.88 4.74
N PHE A 61 -2.88 -5.75 3.77
CA PHE A 61 -1.97 -6.80 3.35
C PHE A 61 -1.70 -6.61 1.86
N SER A 62 -0.43 -6.60 1.49
CA SER A 62 0.02 -6.48 0.11
C SER A 62 1.05 -7.57 -0.19
N MET A 63 1.02 -8.09 -1.41
CA MET A 63 2.01 -9.06 -1.90
C MET A 63 2.40 -8.64 -3.30
N SER A 64 3.70 -8.54 -3.55
CA SER A 64 4.26 -8.29 -4.87
C SER A 64 5.15 -9.46 -5.25
N ILE A 65 5.03 -9.94 -6.48
CA ILE A 65 5.86 -11.02 -7.02
C ILE A 65 6.39 -10.56 -8.36
N MET A 66 7.70 -10.65 -8.52
CA MET A 66 8.42 -10.40 -9.77
C MET A 66 9.07 -11.70 -10.24
N ASN A 67 8.88 -12.02 -11.51
CA ASN A 67 9.52 -13.17 -12.15
C ASN A 67 10.49 -12.67 -13.21
N MET A 68 11.76 -13.05 -13.12
CA MET A 68 12.78 -12.71 -14.10
C MET A 68 13.69 -13.91 -14.37
N GLY A 69 13.72 -14.38 -15.62
CA GLY A 69 14.65 -15.42 -16.06
C GLY A 69 14.55 -16.76 -15.30
N GLY A 70 13.35 -17.15 -14.86
CA GLY A 70 13.13 -18.39 -14.10
C GLY A 70 13.36 -18.26 -12.58
N MET A 71 13.71 -17.07 -12.09
CA MET A 71 13.78 -16.76 -10.66
C MET A 71 12.57 -15.92 -10.25
N SER A 72 11.89 -16.34 -9.19
CA SER A 72 10.78 -15.62 -8.57
C SER A 72 11.26 -14.90 -7.32
N VAL A 73 11.05 -13.59 -7.27
CA VAL A 73 11.25 -12.78 -6.06
C VAL A 73 9.88 -12.31 -5.58
N GLY A 74 9.55 -12.62 -4.34
CA GLY A 74 8.27 -12.27 -3.72
C GLY A 74 8.51 -11.39 -2.49
N VAL A 75 7.67 -10.38 -2.28
CA VAL A 75 7.68 -9.53 -1.10
C VAL A 75 6.26 -9.37 -0.60
N GLY A 76 6.03 -9.77 0.66
CA GLY A 76 4.80 -9.52 1.39
C GLY A 76 4.95 -8.32 2.32
N ALA A 77 3.92 -7.51 2.43
CA ALA A 77 3.85 -6.38 3.35
C ALA A 77 2.54 -6.41 4.14
N TYR A 78 2.62 -6.27 5.45
CA TYR A 78 1.48 -6.05 6.32
C TYR A 78 1.60 -4.67 6.94
N THR A 79 0.60 -3.83 6.78
CA THR A 79 0.55 -2.48 7.36
C THR A 79 -0.65 -2.36 8.27
N ASN A 80 -0.41 -1.96 9.51
CA ASN A 80 -1.44 -1.51 10.42
C ASN A 80 -1.31 -0.01 10.66
N SER A 81 -2.39 0.73 10.45
CA SER A 81 -2.45 2.15 10.79
C SER A 81 -3.52 2.38 11.85
N PHE A 82 -3.16 3.15 12.86
CA PHE A 82 -4.00 3.53 13.98
C PHE A 82 -4.12 5.05 14.02
N SER A 83 -5.33 5.57 14.17
CA SER A 83 -5.63 6.99 14.30
C SER A 83 -6.54 7.20 15.49
N LEU A 84 -6.17 8.14 16.35
CA LEU A 84 -6.92 8.51 17.54
C LEU A 84 -7.04 10.03 17.66
N ALA A 85 -8.27 10.53 17.63
CA ALA A 85 -8.56 11.90 18.02
C ALA A 85 -8.58 12.01 19.55
N LEU A 86 -7.50 12.51 20.14
CA LEU A 86 -7.39 12.74 21.58
C LEU A 86 -8.31 13.87 22.04
N THR A 87 -8.42 14.91 21.21
CA THR A 87 -9.36 16.03 21.39
C THR A 87 -9.81 16.52 20.00
N PRO A 88 -10.85 17.38 19.89
CA PRO A 88 -11.24 17.97 18.61
C PRO A 88 -10.13 18.77 17.90
N LYS A 89 -9.07 19.13 18.64
CA LYS A 89 -7.91 19.89 18.13
C LYS A 89 -6.63 19.05 18.10
N MET A 90 -6.65 17.79 18.52
CA MET A 90 -5.45 16.97 18.62
C MET A 90 -5.69 15.54 18.12
N SER A 91 -4.86 15.09 17.18
CA SER A 91 -4.91 13.72 16.67
C SER A 91 -3.54 13.04 16.73
N LEU A 92 -3.54 11.80 17.17
CA LEU A 92 -2.41 10.89 17.16
C LEU A 92 -2.60 9.89 16.02
N ASN A 93 -1.59 9.73 15.18
CA ASN A 93 -1.59 8.80 14.07
C ASN A 93 -0.35 7.92 14.19
N THR A 94 -0.50 6.62 14.12
CA THR A 94 0.61 5.69 14.08
C THR A 94 0.45 4.72 12.93
N GLN A 95 1.54 4.29 12.35
CA GLN A 95 1.55 3.26 11.32
C GLN A 95 2.72 2.32 11.57
N VAL A 96 2.48 1.02 11.41
CA VAL A 96 3.51 -0.01 11.51
C VAL A 96 3.36 -0.91 10.29
N SER A 97 4.46 -1.14 9.58
CA SER A 97 4.52 -1.96 8.37
C SER A 97 5.61 -3.02 8.51
N LEU A 98 5.24 -4.29 8.43
CA LEU A 98 6.15 -5.42 8.36
C LEU A 98 6.30 -5.83 6.90
N VAL A 99 7.52 -5.75 6.36
CA VAL A 99 7.83 -6.13 4.98
C VAL A 99 8.77 -7.32 5.00
N GLN A 100 8.31 -8.45 4.47
CA GLN A 100 9.04 -9.72 4.47
C GLN A 100 9.21 -10.23 3.03
N PRO A 101 10.44 -10.51 2.57
CA PRO A 101 10.65 -11.29 1.36
C PRO A 101 10.04 -12.68 1.53
N THR A 102 9.16 -13.08 0.61
CA THR A 102 8.43 -14.35 0.64
C THR A 102 9.00 -15.39 -0.32
N MET A 103 9.73 -14.97 -1.36
CA MET A 103 10.37 -15.87 -2.34
C MET A 103 11.69 -15.30 -2.86
N GLY A 104 12.68 -16.16 -3.12
CA GLY A 104 13.99 -15.80 -3.65
C GLY A 104 15.10 -15.79 -2.59
N GLY A 105 16.25 -16.42 -2.89
CA GLY A 105 17.34 -16.71 -1.95
C GLY A 105 18.16 -15.53 -1.41
N MET A 106 17.62 -14.31 -1.41
CA MET A 106 18.24 -13.17 -0.72
C MET A 106 17.87 -13.22 0.76
N GLN A 107 18.92 -13.27 1.59
CA GLN A 107 18.95 -13.21 3.05
C GLN A 107 17.64 -12.67 3.69
N ASN A 108 16.88 -13.59 4.29
CA ASN A 108 15.53 -13.47 4.86
C ASN A 108 15.41 -12.49 6.06
N GLN A 109 15.84 -11.24 5.94
CA GLN A 109 15.61 -10.26 7.00
C GLN A 109 14.42 -9.38 6.63
N GLY A 110 13.27 -9.68 7.23
CA GLY A 110 12.12 -8.80 7.20
C GLY A 110 12.45 -7.47 7.84
N ASN A 111 11.92 -6.39 7.26
CA ASN A 111 12.10 -5.03 7.77
C ASN A 111 10.81 -4.57 8.42
N VAL A 112 10.94 -3.88 9.55
CA VAL A 112 9.82 -3.25 10.26
C VAL A 112 9.96 -1.75 10.07
N PHE A 113 8.96 -1.15 9.47
CA PHE A 113 8.84 0.30 9.36
C PHE A 113 7.76 0.78 10.31
N TYR A 114 7.97 1.92 10.93
CA TYR A 114 6.97 2.53 11.79
C TYR A 114 6.99 4.05 11.64
N GLY A 115 5.85 4.66 11.91
CA GLY A 115 5.63 6.09 11.92
C GLY A 115 4.69 6.47 13.05
N VAL A 116 4.99 7.58 13.72
CA VAL A 116 4.15 8.20 14.74
C VAL A 116 4.04 9.67 14.42
N GLY A 117 2.82 10.20 14.41
CA GLY A 117 2.50 11.57 14.10
C GLY A 117 1.50 12.14 15.10
N LEU A 118 1.84 13.27 15.70
CA LEU A 118 0.96 14.03 16.57
C LEU A 118 0.64 15.37 15.90
N ASN A 119 -0.63 15.64 15.66
CA ASN A 119 -1.10 16.89 15.09
C ASN A 119 -1.91 17.66 16.14
N TYR A 120 -1.62 18.95 16.28
CA TYR A 120 -2.32 19.86 17.19
C TYR A 120 -2.72 21.15 16.46
N LYS A 121 -4.00 21.48 16.48
CA LYS A 121 -4.55 22.73 15.94
C LYS A 121 -4.65 23.75 17.08
N ALA A 122 -3.67 24.66 17.15
CA ALA A 122 -3.62 25.71 18.17
C ALA A 122 -4.71 26.77 17.97
N SER A 123 -5.00 27.16 16.73
CA SER A 123 -6.05 28.12 16.35
C SER A 123 -6.69 27.72 15.02
N GLU A 124 -7.69 28.48 14.52
CA GLU A 124 -8.25 28.25 13.18
C GLU A 124 -7.17 28.20 12.08
N ASN A 125 -6.11 29.00 12.23
CA ASN A 125 -5.07 29.20 11.22
C ASN A 125 -3.68 28.72 11.66
N SER A 126 -3.56 28.10 12.84
CA SER A 126 -2.28 27.66 13.39
C SER A 126 -2.33 26.17 13.71
N PHE A 127 -1.42 25.40 13.12
CA PHE A 127 -1.26 23.98 13.37
C PHE A 127 0.20 23.64 13.68
N LEU A 128 0.39 22.63 14.51
CA LEU A 128 1.68 22.04 14.85
C LEU A 128 1.60 20.54 14.56
N SER A 129 2.55 20.05 13.78
CA SER A 129 2.65 18.63 13.43
C SER A 129 4.02 18.12 13.82
N PHE A 130 4.03 17.06 14.62
CA PHE A 130 5.24 16.36 15.01
C PHE A 130 5.19 14.96 14.43
N GLN A 131 6.19 14.56 13.64
CA GLN A 131 6.21 13.27 12.98
C GLN A 131 7.59 12.63 13.11
N ILE A 132 7.62 11.37 13.52
CA ILE A 132 8.79 10.51 13.54
C ILE A 132 8.47 9.28 12.73
N ASN A 133 9.33 8.91 11.79
CA ASN A 133 9.18 7.67 11.07
C ASN A 133 10.54 7.05 10.71
N ASN A 134 10.51 5.75 10.41
CA ASN A 134 11.66 4.99 9.96
C ASN A 134 11.49 4.47 8.53
N TYR A 135 10.60 5.08 7.72
CA TYR A 135 10.43 4.65 6.34
C TYR A 135 11.73 4.87 5.56
N PRO A 136 12.07 3.96 4.63
CA PRO A 136 13.26 4.10 3.82
C PRO A 136 13.01 5.28 2.88
N THR A 137 13.51 6.44 3.27
CA THR A 137 13.58 7.60 2.39
C THR A 137 14.69 7.29 1.41
N TYR A 138 14.30 6.88 0.20
CA TYR A 138 15.23 6.86 -0.92
C TYR A 138 15.62 8.30 -1.22
N TYR A 139 16.63 8.80 -0.50
CA TYR A 139 17.43 9.91 -0.96
C TYR A 139 18.12 9.40 -2.23
N GLN A 140 17.49 9.65 -3.38
CA GLN A 140 18.20 9.62 -4.65
C GLN A 140 19.34 10.61 -4.49
N ARG A 141 20.54 10.11 -4.18
CA ARG A 141 21.75 10.93 -4.25
C ARG A 141 21.84 11.36 -5.71
N PRO A 142 21.71 12.65 -6.05
CA PRO A 142 21.99 13.08 -7.40
C PRO A 142 23.45 12.71 -7.66
N ASN A 143 23.68 11.86 -8.67
CA ASN A 143 25.01 11.37 -9.04
C ASN A 143 25.97 12.56 -9.17
N GLN A 144 26.93 12.70 -8.26
CA GLN A 144 27.95 13.75 -8.29
C GLN A 144 29.13 13.43 -9.24
N HIS A 145 28.95 12.52 -10.20
CA HIS A 145 29.99 12.22 -11.19
C HIS A 145 29.76 13.01 -12.48
N LEU A 146 30.01 14.32 -12.43
CA LEU A 146 30.47 15.07 -13.59
C LEU A 146 31.97 15.27 -13.42
N HIS A 147 32.76 14.38 -14.01
CA HIS A 147 34.17 14.65 -14.27
C HIS A 147 34.22 15.82 -15.26
N LEU A 148 34.48 17.04 -14.78
CA LEU A 148 35.07 18.06 -15.65
C LEU A 148 36.51 17.63 -15.90
N ILE A 149 36.73 16.98 -17.05
CA ILE A 149 38.07 16.86 -17.62
C ILE A 149 38.41 18.26 -18.12
N GLY A 150 39.21 18.99 -17.34
CA GLY A 150 39.95 20.13 -17.83
C GLY A 150 41.20 19.63 -18.56
N TYR A 151 41.25 19.89 -19.86
CA TYR A 151 42.46 20.12 -20.63
C TYR A 151 42.16 21.25 -21.62
#